data_AF-A0A6P4DZ56-F1
#
_entry.id   AF-A0A6P4DZ56-F1
#
_cell.length_a   1.000
_cell.length_b   1.000
_cell.length_c   1.000
_cell.angle_alpha   90.00
_cell.angle_beta   90.00
_cell.angle_gamma   90.00
#
_symmetry.space_group_name_H-M   'P 1'
#
loop_
_entity.id
_entity.type
_entity.pdbx_description
1 polymer ?
#
loop_
_entity_poly.entity_id
_entity_poly.type
_entity_poly.pdbx_seq_one_letter_code
_entity_poly.pdbx_strand_id
1 'polypeptide(L)'
;METLLVTIAQLISMTCLILTIAVYLYVKQLRNVLGKCIISSLFCMFFYNLTTFHIYFEIKNYTIQFTISYIYFFFVTAYNLWLSVISCYMWKMLTKLGIEESSHQFLKYSAFVWLTSFFYPVFLGLIYPLLVFAFGEELLPTVLSLFPLPIIYIFNAIMFILTAIHMVKVKRELNSFKERDETTTTCFNLDTQT
;
A
#
# COMPACT_ATOMS: atom_id res chain seq x y z
N MET A 1 -17.23 26.16 -2.33
CA MET A 1 -17.73 25.12 -3.25
C MET A 1 -16.72 23.99 -3.38
N GLU A 2 -15.45 24.29 -3.64
CA GLU A 2 -14.36 23.28 -3.68
C GLU A 2 -14.23 22.47 -2.38
N THR A 3 -14.28 23.15 -1.23
CA THR A 3 -14.26 22.55 0.11
C THR A 3 -15.37 21.50 0.32
N LEU A 4 -16.58 21.80 -0.16
CA LEU A 4 -17.74 20.93 -0.07
C LEU A 4 -17.62 19.71 -1.00
N LEU A 5 -17.10 19.90 -2.20
CA LEU A 5 -16.85 18.80 -3.14
C LEU A 5 -15.80 17.82 -2.58
N VAL A 6 -14.70 18.33 -2.03
CA VAL A 6 -13.63 17.51 -1.44
C VAL A 6 -14.16 16.67 -0.29
N THR A 7 -14.91 17.28 0.63
CA THR A 7 -15.48 16.57 1.80
C THR A 7 -16.50 15.50 1.40
N ILE A 8 -17.39 15.77 0.43
CA ILE A 8 -18.33 14.77 -0.08
C ILE A 8 -17.58 13.59 -0.71
N ALA A 9 -16.59 13.86 -1.56
CA ALA A 9 -15.79 12.80 -2.19
C ALA A 9 -15.07 11.94 -1.14
N GLN A 10 -14.57 12.55 -0.07
CA GLN A 10 -13.91 11.85 1.02
C GLN A 10 -14.87 10.94 1.80
N LEU A 11 -16.08 11.41 2.13
CA LEU A 11 -17.11 10.60 2.79
C LEU A 11 -17.52 9.38 1.94
N ILE A 12 -17.68 9.57 0.64
CA ILE A 12 -17.96 8.48 -0.30
C ILE A 12 -16.80 7.48 -0.28
N SER A 13 -15.55 7.96 -0.40
CA SER A 13 -14.36 7.12 -0.37
C SER A 13 -14.28 6.27 0.90
N MET A 14 -14.54 6.88 2.05
CA MET A 14 -14.56 6.21 3.36
C MET A 14 -15.62 5.11 3.45
N THR A 15 -16.81 5.40 2.94
CA THR A 15 -17.90 4.43 2.89
C THR A 15 -17.51 3.23 2.01
N CYS A 16 -16.92 3.49 0.84
CA CYS A 16 -16.41 2.44 -0.05
C CYS A 16 -15.28 1.61 0.60
N LEU A 17 -14.36 2.25 1.33
CA LEU A 17 -13.27 1.56 2.04
C LEU A 17 -13.82 0.62 3.12
N ILE A 18 -14.79 1.07 3.92
CA ILE A 18 -15.45 0.23 4.95
C ILE A 18 -16.10 -0.99 4.31
N LEU A 19 -16.86 -0.78 3.22
CA LEU A 19 -17.50 -1.88 2.50
C LEU A 19 -16.47 -2.87 1.94
N THR A 20 -15.37 -2.37 1.39
CA THR A 20 -14.28 -3.20 0.87
C THR A 20 -13.66 -4.05 1.98
N ILE A 21 -13.33 -3.44 3.12
CA ILE A 21 -12.80 -4.17 4.29
C ILE A 21 -13.80 -5.24 4.76
N ALA A 22 -15.10 -4.91 4.82
CA ALA A 22 -16.14 -5.85 5.22
C ALA A 22 -16.21 -7.07 4.29
N VAL A 23 -16.14 -6.88 2.97
CA VAL A 23 -16.12 -7.97 1.98
C VAL A 23 -14.90 -8.87 2.17
N TYR A 24 -13.71 -8.30 2.34
CA TYR A 24 -12.48 -9.06 2.57
C TYR A 24 -12.53 -9.87 3.88
N LEU A 25 -13.18 -9.34 4.93
CA LEU A 25 -13.35 -10.05 6.19
C LEU A 25 -14.41 -11.16 6.11
N TYR A 26 -15.47 -10.95 5.32
CA TYR A 26 -16.57 -11.88 5.15
C TYR A 26 -16.17 -13.11 4.32
N VAL A 27 -15.48 -12.90 3.20
CA VAL A 27 -15.10 -13.98 2.28
C VAL A 27 -13.86 -14.69 2.82
N LYS A 28 -14.05 -15.87 3.42
CA LYS A 28 -12.96 -16.66 4.04
C LYS A 28 -11.78 -16.92 3.09
N GLN A 29 -12.05 -17.10 1.80
CA GLN A 29 -11.03 -17.35 0.76
C GLN A 29 -10.10 -16.14 0.55
N LEU A 30 -10.58 -14.91 0.81
CA LEU A 30 -9.78 -13.68 0.67
C LEU A 30 -8.88 -13.42 1.89
N ARG A 31 -8.91 -14.24 2.94
CA ARG A 31 -8.13 -14.01 4.18
C ARG A 31 -6.79 -14.76 4.19
N ASN A 32 -6.23 -15.04 3.02
CA ASN A 32 -4.86 -15.52 2.87
C ASN A 32 -3.84 -14.44 3.30
N VAL A 33 -2.54 -14.75 3.26
CA VAL A 33 -1.50 -13.81 3.72
C VAL A 33 -1.57 -12.47 2.97
N LEU A 34 -1.74 -12.53 1.65
CA LEU A 34 -1.91 -11.34 0.80
C LEU A 34 -3.13 -10.50 1.21
N GLY A 35 -4.27 -11.16 1.41
CA GLY A 35 -5.51 -10.49 1.79
C GLY A 35 -5.43 -9.84 3.17
N LYS A 36 -4.73 -10.43 4.13
CA LYS A 36 -4.46 -9.78 5.43
C LYS A 36 -3.61 -8.52 5.26
N CYS A 37 -2.60 -8.54 4.37
CA CYS A 37 -1.83 -7.35 4.03
C CYS A 37 -2.70 -6.27 3.37
N ILE A 38 -3.60 -6.65 2.45
CA ILE A 38 -4.55 -5.73 1.80
C ILE A 38 -5.54 -5.14 2.81
N ILE A 39 -6.12 -5.94 3.71
CA ILE A 39 -7.01 -5.44 4.75
C ILE A 39 -6.26 -4.42 5.63
N SER A 40 -5.02 -4.72 6.02
CA SER A 40 -4.22 -3.82 6.83
C SER A 40 -3.86 -2.52 6.10
N SER A 41 -3.62 -2.57 4.78
CA SER A 41 -3.38 -1.38 3.97
C SER A 41 -4.65 -0.53 3.83
N LEU A 42 -5.79 -1.15 3.57
CA LEU A 42 -7.10 -0.47 3.48
C LEU A 42 -7.49 0.18 4.81
N PHE A 43 -7.20 -0.48 5.93
CA PHE A 43 -7.37 0.08 7.27
C PHE A 43 -6.52 1.33 7.46
N CYS A 44 -5.24 1.32 7.05
CA CYS A 44 -4.40 2.51 7.11
C CYS A 44 -4.93 3.65 6.21
N MET A 45 -5.38 3.32 5.00
CA MET A 45 -5.95 4.29 4.07
C MET A 45 -7.23 4.93 4.61
N PHE A 46 -8.06 4.18 5.35
CA PHE A 46 -9.22 4.72 6.04
C PHE A 46 -8.81 5.77 7.07
N PHE A 47 -7.88 5.45 7.99
CA PHE A 47 -7.43 6.42 8.98
C PHE A 47 -6.72 7.63 8.38
N TYR A 48 -5.96 7.46 7.30
CA TYR A 48 -5.39 8.56 6.54
C TYR A 48 -6.48 9.55 6.09
N ASN A 49 -7.52 9.07 5.40
CA ASN A 49 -8.62 9.91 4.97
C ASN A 49 -9.34 10.59 6.16
N LEU A 50 -9.41 9.92 7.32
CA LEU A 50 -10.10 10.44 8.51
C LEU A 50 -9.32 11.63 9.09
N THR A 51 -8.00 11.47 9.20
CA THR A 51 -7.12 12.55 9.68
C THR A 51 -7.05 13.72 8.72
N THR A 52 -7.03 13.48 7.39
CA THR A 52 -7.08 14.54 6.38
C THR A 52 -8.40 15.32 6.44
N PHE A 53 -9.54 14.62 6.59
CA PHE A 53 -10.82 15.26 6.83
C PHE A 53 -10.73 16.18 8.05
N HIS A 54 -10.11 15.71 9.13
CA HIS A 54 -10.02 16.48 10.37
C HIS A 54 -9.14 17.74 10.27
N ILE A 55 -8.01 17.66 9.55
CA ILE A 55 -7.11 18.79 9.28
C ILE A 55 -7.86 19.91 8.54
N TYR A 56 -8.78 19.54 7.64
CA TYR A 56 -9.55 20.49 6.84
C TYR A 56 -10.52 21.36 7.67
N PHE A 57 -10.91 20.91 8.86
CA PHE A 57 -11.81 21.65 9.76
C PHE A 57 -11.08 22.54 10.79
N GLU A 58 -9.77 22.75 10.65
CA GLU A 58 -8.96 23.70 11.43
C GLU A 58 -9.29 23.73 12.94
N ILE A 59 -9.10 22.61 13.65
CA ILE A 59 -9.30 22.61 15.10
C ILE A 59 -8.26 23.50 15.77
N LYS A 60 -8.73 24.50 16.54
CA LYS A 60 -7.87 25.47 17.24
C LYS A 60 -7.13 24.93 18.47
N ASN A 61 -7.31 23.64 18.82
CA ASN A 61 -6.68 23.02 19.99
C ASN A 61 -5.36 22.37 19.60
N TYR A 62 -4.26 22.93 20.10
CA TYR A 62 -2.89 22.49 19.83
C TYR A 62 -2.62 21.02 20.17
N THR A 63 -3.10 20.53 21.32
CA THR A 63 -2.88 19.14 21.75
C THR A 63 -3.59 18.15 20.82
N ILE A 64 -4.81 18.49 20.40
CA ILE A 64 -5.59 17.68 19.46
C ILE A 64 -4.91 17.70 18.09
N GLN A 65 -4.48 18.86 17.62
CA GLN A 65 -3.77 19.02 16.34
C GLN A 65 -2.48 18.21 16.28
N PHE A 66 -1.69 18.22 17.35
CA PHE A 66 -0.47 17.41 17.45
C PHE A 66 -0.79 15.91 17.37
N THR A 67 -1.81 15.47 18.09
CA THR A 67 -2.26 14.07 18.09
C THR A 67 -2.74 13.62 16.71
N ILE A 68 -3.55 14.44 16.03
CA ILE A 68 -4.02 14.17 14.67
C ILE A 68 -2.85 14.10 13.69
N SER A 69 -1.90 15.03 13.79
CA SER A 69 -0.69 15.03 12.95
C SER A 69 0.13 13.76 13.15
N TYR A 70 0.31 13.30 14.39
CA TYR A 70 1.02 12.06 14.68
C TYR A 70 0.31 10.84 14.07
N ILE A 71 -1.01 10.74 14.27
CA ILE A 71 -1.83 9.66 13.71
C ILE A 71 -1.76 9.67 12.18
N TYR A 72 -1.83 10.85 11.55
CA TYR A 72 -1.68 11.02 10.12
C TYR A 72 -0.35 10.43 9.62
N PHE A 73 0.79 10.85 10.19
CA PHE A 73 2.10 10.35 9.75
C PHE A 73 2.29 8.86 10.01
N PHE A 74 1.77 8.33 11.13
CA PHE A 74 1.81 6.89 11.41
C PHE A 74 1.08 6.10 10.31
N PHE A 75 -0.15 6.48 9.97
CA PHE A 75 -0.96 5.74 9.01
C PHE A 75 -0.52 5.96 7.55
N VAL A 76 -0.02 7.15 7.19
CA VAL A 76 0.58 7.39 5.86
C VAL A 76 1.78 6.50 5.64
N THR A 77 2.69 6.45 6.61
CA THR A 77 3.89 5.61 6.50
C THR A 77 3.51 4.13 6.49
N ALA A 78 2.57 3.71 7.34
CA ALA A 78 2.08 2.33 7.36
C ALA A 78 1.45 1.92 6.02
N TYR A 79 0.58 2.75 5.47
CA TYR A 79 -0.05 2.50 4.17
C TYR A 79 1.00 2.29 3.07
N ASN A 80 1.98 3.19 2.99
CA ASN A 80 3.04 3.10 2.00
C ASN A 80 3.91 1.85 2.18
N LEU A 81 4.26 1.48 3.41
CA LEU A 81 5.02 0.26 3.68
C LEU A 81 4.19 -1.00 3.36
N TRP A 82 2.88 -0.98 3.59
CA TRP A 82 2.01 -2.07 3.17
C TRP A 82 1.99 -2.22 1.65
N LEU A 83 1.98 -1.13 0.87
CA LEU A 83 2.10 -1.20 -0.60
C LEU A 83 3.43 -1.83 -1.04
N SER A 84 4.55 -1.48 -0.39
CA SER A 84 5.85 -2.12 -0.60
C SER A 84 5.78 -3.62 -0.34
N VAL A 85 5.21 -4.02 0.81
CA VAL A 85 5.07 -5.43 1.20
C VAL A 85 4.21 -6.20 0.22
N ILE A 86 3.06 -5.64 -0.18
CA ILE A 86 2.15 -6.26 -1.15
C ILE A 86 2.86 -6.46 -2.50
N SER A 87 3.54 -5.43 -3.00
CA SER A 87 4.26 -5.51 -4.28
C SER A 87 5.37 -6.57 -4.22
N CYS A 88 6.18 -6.58 -3.15
CA CYS A 88 7.22 -7.58 -2.95
C CYS A 88 6.65 -9.01 -2.80
N TYR A 89 5.55 -9.16 -2.07
CA TYR A 89 4.89 -10.45 -1.88
C TYR A 89 4.31 -10.97 -3.20
N MET A 90 3.62 -10.11 -3.95
CA MET A 90 3.10 -10.43 -5.28
C MET A 90 4.21 -10.83 -6.24
N TRP A 91 5.31 -10.07 -6.28
CA TRP A 91 6.50 -10.45 -7.06
C TRP A 91 7.00 -11.84 -6.67
N LYS A 92 7.20 -12.10 -5.37
CA LYS A 92 7.68 -13.41 -4.88
C LYS A 92 6.72 -14.55 -5.23
N MET A 93 5.42 -14.33 -5.09
CA MET A 93 4.38 -15.31 -5.41
C MET A 93 4.34 -15.64 -6.91
N LEU A 94 4.58 -14.66 -7.78
CA LEU A 94 4.63 -14.86 -9.22
C LEU A 94 5.93 -15.55 -9.68
N THR A 95 7.08 -15.17 -9.11
CA THR A 95 8.37 -15.74 -9.50
C THR A 95 8.59 -17.14 -8.92
N LYS A 96 8.03 -17.43 -7.74
CA LYS A 96 8.10 -18.75 -7.10
C LYS A 96 6.71 -19.38 -7.12
N LEU A 97 6.36 -20.04 -8.22
CA LEU A 97 5.18 -20.90 -8.27
C LEU A 97 5.31 -21.95 -7.13
N GLY A 98 4.50 -21.81 -6.08
CA GLY A 98 4.42 -22.79 -4.98
C GLY A 98 5.06 -22.40 -3.65
N ILE A 99 5.11 -21.11 -3.27
CA ILE A 99 5.43 -20.75 -1.88
C ILE A 99 4.36 -21.33 -0.97
N GLU A 100 4.72 -22.33 -0.14
CA GLU A 100 3.88 -22.75 0.99
C GLU A 100 3.70 -21.55 1.94
N GLU A 101 2.45 -21.13 2.13
CA GLU A 101 2.09 -20.07 3.06
C GLU A 101 2.40 -20.54 4.49
N SER A 102 3.57 -20.16 5.03
CA SER A 102 3.83 -20.41 6.44
C SER A 102 3.04 -19.42 7.29
N SER A 103 2.33 -19.94 8.31
CA SER A 103 1.40 -19.19 9.17
C SER A 103 1.99 -17.89 9.75
N HIS A 104 3.32 -17.85 9.93
CA HIS A 104 4.04 -16.73 10.55
C HIS A 104 4.49 -15.63 9.57
N GLN A 105 4.29 -15.77 8.26
CA GLN A 105 4.74 -14.77 7.28
C GLN A 105 4.07 -13.42 7.48
N PHE A 106 2.75 -13.41 7.68
CA PHE A 106 2.00 -12.18 7.93
C PHE A 106 2.52 -11.44 9.17
N LEU A 107 2.83 -12.18 10.25
CA LEU A 107 3.33 -11.57 11.49
C LEU A 107 4.67 -10.87 11.28
N LYS A 108 5.58 -11.46 10.50
CA LYS A 108 6.86 -10.83 10.16
C LYS A 108 6.68 -9.53 9.39
N TYR A 109 5.81 -9.51 8.38
CA TYR A 109 5.49 -8.30 7.63
C TYR A 109 4.81 -7.25 8.51
N SER A 110 3.86 -7.67 9.33
CA SER A 110 3.14 -6.79 10.24
C SER A 110 4.07 -6.14 11.26
N ALA A 111 4.96 -6.90 11.90
CA ALA A 111 5.95 -6.35 12.82
C ALA A 111 6.86 -5.32 12.15
N PHE A 112 7.35 -5.63 10.95
CA PHE A 112 8.17 -4.70 10.17
C PHE A 112 7.43 -3.39 9.87
N VAL A 113 6.19 -3.47 9.36
CA VAL A 113 5.42 -2.27 9.00
C VAL A 113 5.09 -1.43 10.23
N TRP A 114 4.53 -2.03 11.28
CA TRP A 114 4.07 -1.28 12.45
C TRP A 114 5.22 -0.65 13.23
N LEU A 115 6.34 -1.35 13.41
CA LEU A 115 7.51 -0.81 14.10
C LEU A 115 8.08 0.37 13.31
N THR A 116 8.27 0.22 12.00
CA THR A 116 8.82 1.29 11.16
C THR A 116 7.91 2.52 11.15
N SER A 117 6.60 2.32 11.04
CA SER A 117 5.61 3.40 11.09
C SER A 117 5.51 4.11 12.43
N PHE A 118 5.83 3.43 13.52
CA PHE A 118 5.88 4.05 14.85
C PHE A 118 7.14 4.88 15.04
N PHE A 119 8.31 4.33 14.69
CA PHE A 119 9.59 5.01 14.91
C PHE A 119 9.78 6.22 14.00
N TYR A 120 9.30 6.16 12.77
CA TYR A 120 9.43 7.24 11.79
C TYR A 120 8.89 8.61 12.27
N PRO A 121 7.62 8.76 12.69
CA PRO A 121 7.08 10.04 13.15
C PRO A 121 7.71 10.49 14.48
N VAL A 122 8.11 9.56 15.35
CA VAL A 122 8.83 9.90 16.59
C VAL A 122 10.18 10.51 16.28
N PHE A 123 10.95 9.89 15.38
CA PHE A 123 12.23 10.42 14.93
C PHE A 123 12.08 11.78 14.26
N LEU A 124 11.07 11.94 13.40
CA LEU A 124 10.76 13.22 12.76
C LEU A 124 10.43 14.31 13.78
N GLY A 125 9.59 13.99 14.79
CA GLY A 125 9.23 14.91 15.86
C GLY A 125 10.41 15.32 16.74
N LEU A 126 11.36 14.43 16.99
CA LEU A 126 12.58 14.74 17.75
C LEU A 126 13.54 15.64 16.98
N ILE A 127 13.62 15.48 15.66
CA ILE A 127 14.49 16.27 14.78
C ILE A 127 13.85 17.60 14.40
N TYR A 128 12.54 17.72 14.49
CA TYR A 128 11.79 18.91 14.11
C TYR A 128 12.34 20.22 14.70
N PRO A 129 12.64 20.34 16.03
CA PRO A 129 13.20 21.56 16.59
C PRO A 129 14.59 21.89 16.04
N LEU A 130 15.40 20.87 15.76
CA LEU A 130 16.73 21.03 15.17
C LEU A 130 16.64 21.53 13.73
N LEU A 131 15.66 21.04 12.96
CA LEU A 131 15.40 21.52 11.60
C LEU A 131 14.91 22.97 11.59
N VAL A 132 14.00 23.32 12.50
CA VAL A 132 13.52 24.71 12.68
C VAL A 132 14.69 25.63 13.03
N PHE A 133 15.58 25.20 13.93
CA PHE A 133 16.77 25.97 14.29
C PHE A 133 17.76 26.12 13.13
N ALA A 134 17.99 25.05 12.35
CA ALA A 134 18.98 25.03 11.29
C ALA A 134 18.54 25.77 10.01
N PHE A 135 17.25 25.68 9.64
CA PHE A 135 16.73 26.19 8.36
C PHE A 135 15.74 27.34 8.50
N GLY A 136 15.25 27.62 9.71
CA GLY A 136 14.18 28.59 9.96
C GLY A 136 12.80 28.06 9.58
N GLU A 137 11.74 28.68 10.11
CA GLU A 137 10.35 28.26 9.87
C GLU A 137 9.93 28.39 8.39
N GLU A 138 10.54 29.31 7.63
CA GLU A 138 10.20 29.56 6.22
C GLU A 138 10.63 28.42 5.27
N LEU A 139 11.77 27.79 5.51
CA LEU A 139 12.29 26.68 4.68
C LEU A 139 11.79 25.32 5.17
N LEU A 140 11.17 25.26 6.34
CA LEU A 140 10.72 24.03 6.99
C LEU A 140 9.74 23.19 6.14
N PRO A 141 8.71 23.76 5.48
CA PRO A 141 7.80 22.98 4.62
C PRO A 141 8.56 22.35 3.46
N THR A 142 9.52 23.08 2.89
CA THR A 142 10.34 22.65 1.76
C THR A 142 11.29 21.51 2.17
N VAL A 143 11.96 21.63 3.32
CA VAL A 143 12.88 20.60 3.84
C VAL A 143 12.14 19.32 4.24
N LEU A 144 10.99 19.45 4.92
CA LEU A 144 10.12 18.31 5.26
C LEU A 144 9.50 17.65 4.02
N SER A 145 9.28 18.40 2.93
CA SER A 145 8.80 17.82 1.67
C SER A 145 9.88 17.01 0.93
N LEU A 146 11.16 17.26 1.20
CA LEU A 146 12.30 16.65 0.48
C LEU A 146 12.78 15.32 1.12
N PHE A 147 12.45 15.07 2.38
CA PHE A 147 12.87 13.88 3.13
C PHE A 147 11.72 13.33 4.00
N PRO A 148 11.65 12.04 4.37
CA PRO A 148 11.91 10.80 3.62
C PRO A 148 10.70 10.24 2.83
N LEU A 149 9.53 10.88 2.86
CA LEU A 149 8.34 10.39 2.16
C LEU A 149 8.56 10.16 0.65
N PRO A 150 9.25 11.04 -0.09
CA PRO A 150 9.51 10.81 -1.52
C PRO A 150 10.34 9.55 -1.77
N ILE A 151 11.27 9.20 -0.88
CA ILE A 151 12.10 7.99 -1.01
C ILE A 151 11.21 6.75 -0.93
N ILE A 152 10.28 6.73 0.02
CA ILE A 152 9.31 5.64 0.17
C ILE A 152 8.38 5.58 -1.05
N TYR A 153 7.90 6.73 -1.56
CA TYR A 153 7.08 6.77 -2.77
C TYR A 153 7.82 6.27 -4.01
N ILE A 154 9.08 6.66 -4.20
CA ILE A 154 9.92 6.20 -5.32
C ILE A 154 10.16 4.70 -5.21
N PHE A 155 10.52 4.21 -4.02
CA PHE A 155 10.69 2.77 -3.78
C PHE A 155 9.41 1.99 -4.07
N ASN A 156 8.26 2.49 -3.60
CA ASN A 156 6.95 1.91 -3.88
C ASN A 156 6.65 1.87 -5.38
N ALA A 157 6.90 2.96 -6.11
CA ALA A 157 6.69 3.04 -7.55
C ALA A 157 7.57 2.03 -8.29
N ILE A 158 8.86 1.94 -7.95
CA ILE A 158 9.79 0.97 -8.55
C ILE A 158 9.30 -0.46 -8.30
N MET A 159 8.99 -0.80 -7.06
CA MET A 159 8.52 -2.15 -6.70
C MET A 159 7.21 -2.51 -7.41
N PHE A 160 6.30 -1.55 -7.52
CA PHE A 160 5.03 -1.74 -8.22
C PHE A 160 5.25 -1.94 -9.72
N ILE A 161 6.08 -1.10 -10.36
CA ILE A 161 6.43 -1.20 -11.79
C ILE A 161 7.07 -2.55 -12.09
N LEU A 162 8.05 -2.99 -11.29
CA LEU A 162 8.69 -4.30 -11.45
C LEU A 162 7.67 -5.44 -11.36
N THR A 163 6.78 -5.39 -10.36
CA THR A 163 5.71 -6.38 -10.18
C THR A 163 4.77 -6.44 -11.39
N ALA A 164 4.36 -5.28 -11.91
CA ALA A 164 3.50 -5.20 -13.08
C ALA A 164 4.18 -5.75 -14.35
N ILE A 165 5.44 -5.38 -14.60
CA ILE A 165 6.22 -5.88 -15.75
C ILE A 165 6.31 -7.41 -15.71
N HIS A 166 6.63 -7.98 -14.55
CA HIS A 166 6.77 -9.43 -14.43
C HIS A 166 5.44 -10.17 -14.52
N MET A 167 4.36 -9.61 -13.97
CA MET A 167 3.02 -10.16 -14.15
C MET A 167 2.64 -10.23 -15.64
N VAL A 168 2.91 -9.18 -16.42
CA VAL A 168 2.68 -9.17 -17.87
C VAL A 168 3.55 -10.21 -18.58
N LYS A 169 4.83 -10.33 -18.19
CA LYS A 169 5.75 -11.31 -18.76
C LYS A 169 5.28 -12.74 -18.52
N VAL A 170 4.96 -13.10 -17.27
CA VAL A 170 4.47 -14.44 -16.91
C VAL A 170 3.16 -14.76 -17.64
N LYS A 171 2.22 -13.80 -17.72
CA LYS A 171 0.98 -13.98 -18.46
C LYS A 171 1.23 -14.24 -19.96
N ARG A 172 2.19 -13.53 -20.57
CA ARG A 172 2.57 -13.72 -21.97
C ARG A 172 3.17 -15.11 -22.21
N GLU A 173 4.05 -15.56 -21.30
CA GLU A 173 4.64 -16.90 -21.38
C GLU A 173 3.57 -17.99 -21.24
N LEU A 174 2.66 -17.89 -20.27
CA LEU A 174 1.55 -18.83 -20.10
C LEU A 174 0.63 -18.89 -21.33
N ASN A 175 0.28 -17.74 -21.91
CA ASN A 175 -0.52 -17.70 -23.14
C ASN A 175 0.23 -18.35 -24.31
N SER A 176 1.54 -18.14 -24.43
CA SER A 176 2.35 -18.76 -25.49
C SER A 176 2.48 -20.28 -25.34
N PHE A 177 2.50 -20.80 -24.10
CA PHE A 177 2.49 -22.24 -23.86
C PHE A 177 1.13 -22.84 -24.19
N LYS A 178 0.04 -22.19 -23.79
CA LYS A 178 -1.32 -22.63 -24.12
C LYS A 178 -1.54 -22.72 -25.63
N GLU A 179 -1.11 -21.70 -26.39
CA GLU A 179 -1.21 -21.69 -27.86
C GLU A 179 -0.38 -22.81 -28.50
N ARG A 180 0.78 -23.15 -27.93
CA ARG A 180 1.64 -24.25 -28.39
C ARG A 180 1.02 -25.62 -28.10
N ASP A 181 0.39 -25.81 -26.95
CA ASP A 181 -0.31 -27.06 -26.61
C ASP A 181 -1.54 -27.27 -27.51
N GLU A 182 -2.31 -26.22 -27.79
CA GLU A 182 -3.46 -26.27 -28.71
C GLU A 182 -3.03 -26.60 -30.15
N THR A 183 -1.94 -26.01 -30.63
CA THR A 183 -1.37 -26.31 -31.96
C THR A 183 -0.88 -27.75 -32.06
N THR A 184 -0.18 -28.24 -31.03
CA THR A 184 0.33 -29.62 -30.99
C THR A 184 -0.81 -30.64 -30.98
N THR A 185 -1.89 -30.38 -30.22
CA THR A 185 -3.08 -31.23 -30.16
C THR A 185 -3.83 -31.27 -31.51
N THR A 186 -3.80 -30.17 -32.27
CA THR A 186 -4.43 -30.09 -33.59
C THR A 186 -3.65 -30.90 -34.64
N CYS A 187 -2.31 -30.82 -34.65
CA CYS A 187 -1.47 -31.66 -35.51
C CYS A 187 -1.66 -33.15 -35.23
N PHE A 188 -1.71 -33.55 -33.96
CA PHE A 188 -1.87 -34.95 -33.60
C PHE A 188 -3.20 -35.56 -34.06
N ASN A 189 -4.28 -34.78 -34.09
CA ASN A 189 -5.58 -35.24 -34.59
C ASN A 189 -5.63 -35.41 -36.11
N LEU A 190 -4.84 -34.63 -36.86
CA LEU A 190 -4.78 -34.72 -38.33
C LEU A 190 -4.09 -36.01 -38.80
N ASP A 191 -3.05 -36.45 -38.10
CA ASP A 191 -2.30 -37.67 -38.47
C ASP A 191 -3.09 -38.97 -38.22
N THR A 192 -4.06 -38.96 -37.30
CA THR A 192 -4.94 -40.11 -37.00
C THR A 192 -6.09 -40.32 -37.99
N GLN A 193 -6.33 -39.40 -38.94
CA GLN A 193 -7.44 -39.48 -39.91
C GLN A 193 -7.04 -39.92 -41.33
N THR A 194 -5.81 -40.40 -41.53
CA THR A 194 -5.32 -40.98 -42.80
C THR A 194 -4.98 -42.45 -42.63
#